data_AF-A0A858WXE5-F1
#
_entry.id   AF-A0A858WXE5-F1
#
_cell.length_a   1.000
_cell.length_b   1.000
_cell.length_c   1.000
_cell.angle_alpha   90.00
_cell.angle_beta   90.00
_cell.angle_gamma   90.00
#
_symmetry.space_group_name_H-M   'P 1'
#
loop_
_entity.id
_entity.type
_entity.pdbx_description
1 polymer ?
#
loop_
_entity_poly.entity_id
_entity_poly.type
_entity_poly.pdbx_seq_one_letter_code
_entity_poly.pdbx_strand_id
1 'polypeptide(L)' 'MVDPDALYAELQAVLREIDELQEKVGASASSEDRQALEHGLKQLVDRKVAIEEEIDQATGASR' A
#
# COMPACT_ATOMS: atom_id res chain seq x y z
N MET A 1 2.46 -16.88 15.54
CA MET A 1 1.33 -16.91 14.58
C MET A 1 0.98 -15.45 14.35
N VAL A 2 1.02 -14.99 13.10
CA VAL A 2 0.66 -13.60 12.75
C VAL A 2 -0.84 -13.47 12.88
N ASP A 3 -1.33 -12.35 13.40
CA ASP A 3 -2.76 -12.06 13.57
C ASP A 3 -3.32 -11.47 12.26
N PRO A 4 -4.22 -12.18 11.56
CA PRO A 4 -4.81 -11.68 10.32
C PRO A 4 -5.54 -10.34 10.51
N ASP A 5 -6.17 -10.11 11.66
CA ASP A 5 -6.90 -8.85 11.90
C ASP A 5 -5.94 -7.66 11.98
N ALA A 6 -4.76 -7.86 12.56
CA ALA A 6 -3.70 -6.85 12.58
C ALA A 6 -3.18 -6.55 11.16
N LEU A 7 -3.00 -7.57 10.33
CA LEU A 7 -2.59 -7.40 8.92
C LEU A 7 -3.67 -6.68 8.10
N TYR A 8 -4.96 -7.01 8.28
CA TYR A 8 -6.05 -6.30 7.61
C TYR A 8 -6.11 -4.83 8.04
N ALA A 9 -5.87 -4.52 9.32
CA ALA A 9 -5.81 -3.14 9.79
C ALA A 9 -4.63 -2.38 9.15
N GLU A 10 -3.47 -3.02 9.01
CA GLU A 10 -2.32 -2.45 8.31
C GLU A 10 -2.62 -2.23 6.81
N LEU A 11 -3.22 -3.22 6.14
CA LEU A 11 -3.63 -3.10 4.73
C LEU A 11 -4.57 -1.91 4.52
N GLN A 12 -5.55 -1.71 5.40
CA GLN A 12 -6.47 -0.57 5.35
C GLN A 12 -5.75 0.77 5.55
N ALA A 13 -4.72 0.83 6.41
CA ALA A 13 -3.93 2.04 6.57
C ALA A 13 -3.11 2.35 5.30
N VAL A 14 -2.45 1.35 4.72
CA VAL A 14 -1.67 1.50 3.48
C VAL A 14 -2.57 1.93 2.31
N LEU A 15 -3.77 1.36 2.18
CA LEU A 15 -4.72 1.76 1.13
C LEU A 15 -5.12 3.25 1.25
N ARG A 16 -5.34 3.76 2.46
CA ARG A 16 -5.62 5.19 2.66
C ARG A 16 -4.43 6.07 2.28
N GLU A 17 -3.21 5.66 2.66
CA GLU A 17 -1.99 6.38 2.28
C GLU A 17 -1.79 6.40 0.75
N ILE A 18 -2.11 5.29 0.06
CA ILE A 18 -2.10 5.20 -1.40
C ILE A 18 -3.07 6.22 -2.00
N ASP A 19 -4.31 6.25 -1.54
CA ASP A 19 -5.34 7.18 -2.05
C ASP A 19 -4.90 8.64 -1.86
N GLU A 20 -4.44 9.00 -0.64
CA GLU A 20 -3.92 10.34 -0.36
C GLU A 20 -2.74 10.73 -1.24
N LEU A 21 -1.84 9.78 -1.54
CA LEU A 21 -0.67 10.04 -2.36
C LEU A 21 -1.03 10.14 -3.84
N GLN A 22 -1.99 9.35 -4.32
CA GLN A 22 -2.52 9.45 -5.69
C GLN A 22 -3.16 10.82 -5.94
N GLU A 23 -3.93 11.35 -4.97
CA GLU A 23 -4.47 12.70 -5.05
C GLU A 23 -3.36 13.75 -5.17
N LYS A 24 -2.29 13.63 -4.37
CA LYS A 24 -1.13 14.53 -4.43
C LYS A 24 -0.38 14.44 -5.75
N VAL A 25 -0.20 13.24 -6.32
CA VAL A 25 0.39 13.04 -7.66
C VAL A 25 -0.43 13.79 -8.71
N GLY A 26 -1.76 13.64 -8.69
CA GLY A 26 -2.68 14.27 -9.63
C GLY A 26 -2.74 15.80 -9.50
N ALA A 27 -2.58 16.33 -8.29
CA ALA A 27 -2.55 17.76 -8.01
C ALA A 27 -1.17 18.41 -8.25
N SER A 28 -0.09 17.62 -8.39
CA SER A 28 1.27 18.16 -8.50
C SER A 28 1.51 18.84 -9.84
N ALA A 29 1.95 20.10 -9.77
CA ALA A 29 2.29 20.93 -10.95
C ALA A 29 3.73 20.75 -11.44
N SER A 30 4.64 20.28 -10.56
CA SER A 30 6.06 20.06 -10.89
C SER A 30 6.32 18.62 -11.30
N SER A 31 7.13 18.42 -12.34
CA SER A 31 7.54 17.09 -12.78
C SER A 31 8.44 16.39 -11.76
N GLU A 32 9.28 17.13 -11.05
CA GLU A 32 10.17 16.58 -10.02
C GLU A 32 9.37 16.13 -8.79
N ASP A 33 8.43 16.96 -8.34
CA ASP A 33 7.54 16.62 -7.22
C ASP A 33 6.66 15.42 -7.59
N ARG A 34 6.12 15.39 -8.81
CA ARG A 34 5.33 14.25 -9.29
C ARG A 34 6.17 12.97 -9.31
N GLN A 35 7.39 13.01 -9.80
CA GLN A 35 8.28 11.84 -9.84
C GLN A 35 8.60 11.33 -8.42
N ALA A 36 8.82 12.21 -7.46
CA ALA A 36 9.04 11.83 -6.06
C ALA A 36 7.79 11.18 -5.44
N LEU A 37 6.60 11.73 -5.72
CA LEU A 37 5.33 11.19 -5.25
C LEU A 37 5.01 9.83 -5.91
N GLU A 38 5.24 9.68 -7.21
CA GLU A 38 5.10 8.40 -7.94
C GLU A 38 6.03 7.31 -7.38
N HIS A 39 7.26 7.68 -7.01
CA HIS A 39 8.18 6.76 -6.35
C HIS A 39 7.65 6.32 -4.98
N GLY A 40 7.13 7.25 -4.17
CA GLY A 40 6.48 6.91 -2.90
C GLY A 40 5.27 6.01 -3.09
N LEU A 41 4.46 6.27 -4.13
CA LEU A 41 3.29 5.47 -4.46
C LEU A 41 3.67 4.03 -4.79
N LYS A 42 4.75 3.84 -5.56
CA LYS A 42 5.28 2.52 -5.85
C LYS A 42 5.66 1.76 -4.58
N GLN A 43 6.34 2.40 -3.63
CA GLN A 43 6.71 1.76 -2.36
C GLN A 43 5.50 1.32 -1.54
N LEU A 44 4.43 2.13 -1.53
CA LEU A 44 3.18 1.77 -0.86
C LEU A 44 2.47 0.60 -1.55
N VAL A 45 2.48 0.56 -2.88
CA VAL A 45 1.93 -0.58 -3.64
C VAL A 45 2.73 -1.86 -3.39
N ASP A 46 4.07 -1.79 -3.37
CA ASP A 46 4.92 -2.94 -3.07
C ASP A 46 4.64 -3.45 -1.64
N ARG A 47 4.44 -2.54 -0.66
CA ARG A 47 4.05 -2.89 0.71
C ARG A 47 2.65 -3.51 0.78
N LYS A 48 1.67 -2.97 0.04
CA LYS A 48 0.31 -3.52 -0.06
C LYS A 48 0.36 -5.00 -0.47
N VAL A 49 1.12 -5.31 -1.52
CA VAL A 49 1.26 -6.67 -2.04
C VAL A 49 1.87 -7.61 -0.99
N ALA A 50 2.92 -7.17 -0.29
CA ALA A 50 3.54 -7.97 0.76
C ALA A 50 2.55 -8.30 1.91
N ILE A 51 1.72 -7.33 2.33
CA ILE A 51 0.70 -7.56 3.36
C ILE A 51 -0.36 -8.54 2.88
N GLU A 52 -0.82 -8.43 1.62
CA GLU A 52 -1.77 -9.38 1.02
C GLU A 52 -1.20 -10.81 1.00
N GLU A 53 0.07 -10.97 0.62
CA GLU A 53 0.76 -12.27 0.64
C GLU A 53 0.88 -12.84 2.06
N GLU A 54 1.14 -12.00 3.07
CA GLU A 54 1.19 -12.41 4.47
C GLU A 54 -0.20 -12.83 4.99
N ILE A 55 -1.27 -12.14 4.59
CA ILE A 55 -2.65 -12.50 4.91
C ILE A 55 -2.98 -13.86 4.31
N ASP A 56 -2.67 -14.10 3.04
CA ASP A 56 -2.92 -15.37 2.36
C ASP A 56 -2.21 -16.54 3.06
N GLN A 57 -0.97 -16.32 3.51
CA GLN A 57 -0.20 -17.29 4.28
C GLN A 57 -0.80 -17.54 5.67
N ALA A 58 -1.22 -16.48 6.38
CA ALA A 58 -1.78 -16.57 7.73
C ALA A 58 -3.18 -17.20 7.76
N THR A 59 -3.98 -16.99 6.72
CA THR A 59 -5.36 -17.49 6.60
C THR A 59 -5.45 -18.86 5.91
N GLY A 60 -4.34 -19.34 5.32
CA GLY A 60 -4.32 -20.62 4.60
C GLY A 60 -5.14 -20.59 3.31
N ALA A 61 -5.33 -19.42 2.71
CA ALA A 61 -6.07 -19.25 1.45
C ALA A 61 -5.37 -19.88 0.23
N SER A 62 -4.10 -20.31 0.39
CA SER A 62 -3.40 -21.14 -0.59
C SER A 62 -3.89 -22.60 -0.58
N ARG A 63 -4.96 -22.88 -1.35
CA ARG A 63 -5.28 -24.21 -1.90
C ARG A 63 -5.59 -24.11 -3.38
#